data_AF-A0A9E5ZMM9-F1
#
_entry.id   AF-A0A9E5ZMM9-F1
#
_cell.length_a   1.000
_cell.length_b   1.000
_cell.length_c   1.000
_cell.angle_alpha   90.00
_cell.angle_beta   90.00
_cell.angle_gamma   90.00
#
_symmetry.space_group_name_H-M   'P 1'
#
loop_
_entity.id
_entity.type
_entity.pdbx_description
1 polymer ?
#
loop_
_entity_poly.entity_id
_entity_poly.type
_entity_poly.pdbx_seq_one_letter_code
_entity_poly.pdbx_strand_id
1 'polypeptide(L)'
;MKKVLVCVIFFCCICTYSQYLNKEVKAVLEVVKSENIFEITSKAENMSDINQSLTYELKVFKKNDISGNESESNQSGRFVIAPDEVKKMCFSAINSDDENEKIIILLLIRNLDNEIIGKARNVIINGVIESSEHKITLKNKPKDGIRLRGVVLEKVKTKPGRDFYGFFYSQFLSYNFTDSRIVLIEEVFSRGRTTKIHIKVDNIKVYEFFVQPKTDYLNNNANIAVRIIYNYFNKKEKKYIVKY
;
A
#
# COMPACT_ATOMS: atom_id res chain seq x y z
N MET A 1 -15.63 56.47 -14.25
CA MET A 1 -14.58 55.42 -14.26
C MET A 1 -14.27 54.80 -12.89
N LYS A 2 -14.61 55.42 -11.74
CA LYS A 2 -14.37 54.81 -10.41
C LYS A 2 -15.28 53.62 -10.03
N LYS A 3 -16.46 53.46 -10.63
CA LYS A 3 -17.39 52.36 -10.30
C LYS A 3 -17.07 51.02 -11.01
N VAL A 4 -16.35 51.06 -12.13
CA VAL A 4 -15.95 49.84 -12.87
C VAL A 4 -14.75 49.16 -12.21
N LEU A 5 -13.89 49.91 -11.53
CA LEU A 5 -12.72 49.39 -10.82
C LEU A 5 -13.11 48.53 -9.59
N VAL A 6 -14.27 48.80 -8.97
CA VAL A 6 -14.71 48.09 -7.76
C VAL A 6 -15.25 46.70 -8.07
N CYS A 7 -15.85 46.48 -9.25
CA CYS A 7 -16.32 45.14 -9.66
C CYS A 7 -15.18 44.19 -10.05
N VAL A 8 -14.03 44.70 -10.48
CA VAL A 8 -12.88 43.86 -10.88
C VAL A 8 -12.14 43.30 -9.66
N ILE A 9 -12.18 44.00 -8.52
CA ILE A 9 -11.52 43.56 -7.28
C ILE A 9 -12.34 42.48 -6.54
N PHE A 10 -13.66 42.40 -6.76
CA PHE A 10 -14.52 41.40 -6.11
C PHE A 10 -14.48 40.01 -6.80
N PHE A 11 -13.82 39.88 -7.95
CA PHE A 11 -13.74 38.61 -8.70
C PHE A 11 -12.47 37.79 -8.40
N CYS A 12 -11.58 38.27 -7.51
CA CYS A 12 -10.26 37.66 -7.31
C CYS A 12 -10.14 36.67 -6.13
N CYS A 13 -11.22 36.40 -5.39
CA CYS A 13 -11.20 35.48 -4.24
C CYS A 13 -11.74 34.08 -4.55
N ILE A 14 -11.54 33.58 -5.78
CA ILE A 14 -11.80 32.17 -6.06
C ILE A 14 -10.70 31.37 -5.35
N CYS A 15 -10.93 31.01 -4.09
CA CYS A 15 -10.13 30.05 -3.37
C CYS A 15 -10.24 28.72 -4.11
N THR A 16 -9.28 28.46 -5.00
CA THR A 16 -9.11 27.15 -5.63
C THR A 16 -8.65 26.17 -4.54
N TYR A 17 -9.58 25.42 -3.97
CA TYR A 17 -9.23 24.27 -3.14
C TYR A 17 -8.69 23.17 -4.05
N SER A 18 -7.37 23.00 -4.07
CA SER A 18 -6.76 21.82 -4.68
C SER A 18 -7.10 20.61 -3.81
N GLN A 19 -7.80 19.62 -4.36
CA GLN A 19 -8.07 18.35 -3.67
C GLN A 19 -6.78 17.53 -3.62
N TYR A 20 -6.19 17.43 -2.43
CA TYR A 20 -4.95 16.69 -2.22
C TYR A 20 -5.27 15.23 -1.87
N LEU A 21 -5.39 14.39 -2.90
CA LEU A 21 -5.68 12.96 -2.77
C LEU A 21 -4.47 12.17 -2.22
N ASN A 22 -4.74 10.98 -1.67
CA ASN A 22 -3.74 10.03 -1.15
C ASN A 22 -2.87 10.59 -0.01
N LYS A 23 -3.38 11.58 0.74
CA LYS A 23 -2.66 12.20 1.86
C LYS A 23 -2.78 11.40 3.15
N GLU A 24 -4.02 11.19 3.58
CA GLU A 24 -4.34 10.50 4.82
C GLU A 24 -4.61 9.02 4.57
N VAL A 25 -5.24 8.71 3.43
CA VAL A 25 -5.46 7.34 2.97
C VAL A 25 -5.00 7.22 1.55
N LYS A 26 -4.00 6.39 1.34
CA LYS A 26 -3.45 6.11 0.03
C LYS A 26 -4.13 4.88 -0.56
N ALA A 27 -4.65 5.03 -1.77
CA ALA A 27 -5.16 3.92 -2.56
C ALA A 27 -3.99 3.22 -3.27
N VAL A 28 -3.97 1.90 -3.24
CA VAL A 28 -2.92 1.09 -3.85
C VAL A 28 -3.58 0.01 -4.73
N LEU A 29 -3.08 -0.10 -5.96
CA LEU A 29 -3.49 -1.13 -6.91
C LEU A 29 -2.28 -1.99 -7.24
N GLU A 30 -2.37 -3.27 -6.92
CA GLU A 30 -1.40 -4.29 -7.32
C GLU A 30 -2.00 -5.11 -8.45
N VAL A 31 -1.28 -5.18 -9.56
CA VAL A 31 -1.68 -5.95 -10.74
C VAL A 31 -0.56 -6.91 -11.05
N VAL A 32 -0.86 -8.21 -10.98
CA VAL A 32 0.08 -9.28 -11.31
C VAL A 32 -0.44 -9.99 -12.54
N LYS A 33 0.44 -10.23 -13.52
CA LYS A 33 0.12 -11.00 -14.72
C LYS A 33 0.55 -12.45 -14.50
N SER A 34 -0.41 -13.35 -14.56
CA SER A 34 -0.23 -14.81 -14.52
C SER A 34 -0.75 -15.36 -15.85
N GLU A 35 0.14 -15.60 -16.81
CA GLU A 35 -0.22 -16.01 -18.17
C GLU A 35 -1.16 -14.98 -18.84
N ASN A 36 -2.41 -15.36 -19.13
CA ASN A 36 -3.43 -14.49 -19.73
C ASN A 36 -4.32 -13.82 -18.66
N ILE A 37 -4.13 -14.11 -17.37
CA ILE A 37 -4.95 -13.58 -16.30
C ILE A 37 -4.24 -12.41 -15.62
N PHE A 38 -4.92 -11.28 -15.50
CA PHE A 38 -4.53 -10.17 -14.65
C PHE A 38 -5.23 -10.31 -13.29
N GLU A 39 -4.44 -10.58 -12.27
CA GLU A 39 -4.85 -10.60 -10.88
C GLU A 39 -4.72 -9.19 -10.30
N ILE A 40 -5.85 -8.60 -9.95
CA ILE A 40 -5.98 -7.24 -9.45
C ILE A 40 -6.29 -7.32 -7.96
N THR A 41 -5.39 -6.79 -7.13
CA THR A 41 -5.60 -6.64 -5.70
C THR A 41 -5.68 -5.15 -5.36
N SER A 42 -6.80 -4.73 -4.79
CA SER A 42 -6.98 -3.38 -4.25
C SER A 42 -6.63 -3.34 -2.77
N LYS A 43 -5.87 -2.31 -2.38
CA LYS A 43 -5.48 -2.04 -1.00
C LYS A 43 -5.68 -0.57 -0.64
N ALA A 44 -5.85 -0.33 0.65
CA ALA A 44 -5.82 0.99 1.27
C ALA A 44 -4.71 1.03 2.32
N GLU A 45 -3.98 2.14 2.39
CA GLU A 45 -2.94 2.40 3.38
C GLU A 45 -3.34 3.65 4.17
N ASN A 46 -3.60 3.48 5.47
CA ASN A 46 -3.94 4.60 6.35
C ASN A 46 -2.65 5.22 6.90
N MET A 47 -2.34 6.42 6.42
CA MET A 47 -1.17 7.20 6.83
C MET A 47 -1.48 8.19 7.96
N SER A 48 -2.70 8.17 8.48
CA SER A 48 -3.13 8.98 9.63
C SER A 48 -2.99 8.20 10.95
N ASP A 49 -3.04 8.92 12.06
CA ASP A 49 -2.96 8.38 13.42
C ASP A 49 -4.33 7.98 14.02
N ILE A 50 -5.40 8.00 13.21
CA ILE A 50 -6.77 7.68 13.64
C ILE A 50 -7.37 6.50 12.87
N ASN A 51 -8.34 5.82 13.50
CA ASN A 51 -9.17 4.83 12.81
C ASN A 51 -10.08 5.56 11.80
N GLN A 52 -10.18 5.03 10.58
CA GLN A 52 -11.05 5.60 9.55
C GLN A 52 -12.08 4.59 9.08
N SER A 53 -13.34 5.04 8.91
CA SER A 53 -14.40 4.28 8.26
C SER A 53 -14.62 4.80 6.86
N LEU A 54 -14.42 3.94 5.87
CA LEU A 54 -14.24 4.30 4.47
C LEU A 54 -15.08 3.40 3.57
N THR A 55 -15.29 3.87 2.34
CA THR A 55 -15.89 3.09 1.26
C THR A 55 -14.92 3.02 0.08
N TYR A 56 -14.73 1.84 -0.49
CA TYR A 56 -13.97 1.69 -1.73
C TYR A 56 -14.89 1.43 -2.92
N GLU A 57 -14.41 1.81 -4.10
CA GLU A 57 -15.01 1.46 -5.39
C GLU A 57 -13.88 1.12 -6.37
N LEU A 58 -13.83 -0.13 -6.82
CA LEU A 58 -12.94 -0.64 -7.86
C LEU A 58 -13.73 -0.78 -9.15
N LYS A 59 -13.34 -0.03 -10.18
CA LYS A 59 -13.87 -0.14 -11.53
C LYS A 59 -12.83 -0.72 -12.45
N VAL A 60 -13.25 -1.67 -13.28
CA VAL A 60 -12.43 -2.19 -14.37
C VAL A 60 -13.19 -2.06 -15.67
N PHE A 61 -12.62 -1.29 -16.59
CA PHE A 61 -13.12 -1.10 -17.94
C PHE A 61 -12.23 -1.89 -18.88
N LYS A 62 -12.79 -2.81 -19.65
CA LYS A 62 -12.10 -3.57 -20.67
C LYS A 62 -12.72 -3.23 -22.03
N LYS A 63 -11.87 -2.85 -22.98
CA LYS A 63 -12.25 -2.54 -24.35
C LYS A 63 -11.33 -3.26 -25.32
N ASN A 64 -11.88 -3.85 -26.36
CA ASN A 64 -11.14 -4.38 -27.49
C ASN A 64 -11.25 -3.39 -28.66
N ASP A 65 -10.12 -2.89 -29.14
CA ASP A 65 -10.10 -1.80 -30.12
C ASP A 65 -10.50 -2.27 -31.54
N ILE A 66 -10.44 -3.57 -31.83
CA ILE A 66 -10.79 -4.15 -33.14
C ILE A 66 -12.25 -4.59 -33.18
N SER A 67 -12.67 -5.44 -32.25
CA SER A 67 -14.05 -5.95 -32.21
C SER A 67 -15.05 -4.91 -31.72
N GLY A 68 -14.58 -3.86 -31.03
CA GLY A 68 -15.43 -2.87 -30.39
C GLY A 68 -16.12 -3.36 -29.12
N ASN A 69 -15.85 -4.60 -28.68
CA ASN A 69 -16.44 -5.17 -27.48
C ASN A 69 -15.95 -4.43 -26.24
N GLU A 70 -16.90 -4.05 -25.38
CA GLU A 70 -16.64 -3.36 -24.12
C GLU A 70 -17.29 -4.13 -22.96
N SER A 71 -16.60 -4.16 -21.82
CA SER A 71 -17.15 -4.68 -20.57
C SER A 71 -16.69 -3.82 -19.40
N GLU A 72 -17.59 -3.64 -18.43
CA GLU A 72 -17.32 -2.90 -17.21
C GLU A 72 -17.64 -3.79 -16.01
N SER A 73 -16.75 -3.78 -15.02
CA SER A 73 -16.95 -4.40 -13.72
C SER A 73 -16.80 -3.35 -12.63
N ASN A 74 -17.73 -3.31 -11.69
CA ASN A 74 -17.68 -2.40 -10.55
C ASN A 74 -17.89 -3.19 -9.25
N GLN A 75 -16.94 -3.08 -8.33
CA GLN A 75 -17.01 -3.69 -7.00
C GLN A 75 -16.82 -2.61 -5.94
N SER A 76 -17.64 -2.62 -4.91
CA SER A 76 -17.58 -1.64 -3.83
C SER A 76 -17.86 -2.27 -2.49
N GLY A 77 -17.41 -1.61 -1.42
CA GLY A 77 -17.63 -2.09 -0.06
C GLY A 77 -17.20 -1.08 0.99
N ARG A 78 -17.76 -1.22 2.19
CA ARG A 78 -17.37 -0.45 3.37
C ARG A 78 -16.33 -1.19 4.18
N PHE A 79 -15.40 -0.47 4.78
CA PHE A 79 -14.38 -1.04 5.65
C PHE A 79 -13.94 -0.04 6.71
N VAL A 80 -13.33 -0.56 7.77
CA VAL A 80 -12.63 0.23 8.78
C VAL A 80 -11.15 -0.11 8.69
N ILE A 81 -10.30 0.91 8.76
CA ILE A 81 -8.85 0.77 8.72
C ILE A 81 -8.23 1.50 9.92
N ALA A 82 -7.39 0.78 10.65
CA ALA A 82 -6.65 1.31 11.78
C ALA A 82 -5.53 2.24 11.30
N PRO A 83 -4.99 3.10 12.17
CA PRO A 83 -3.84 3.93 11.81
C PRO A 83 -2.62 3.08 11.44
N ASP A 84 -1.79 3.57 10.52
CA ASP A 84 -0.63 2.88 9.91
C ASP A 84 -0.92 1.47 9.36
N GLU A 85 -2.19 1.12 9.13
CA GLU A 85 -2.57 -0.19 8.62
C GLU A 85 -2.60 -0.17 7.09
N VAL A 86 -2.13 -1.25 6.47
CA VAL A 86 -2.40 -1.58 5.06
C VAL A 86 -3.44 -2.69 5.01
N LYS A 87 -4.59 -2.41 4.38
CA LYS A 87 -5.73 -3.32 4.31
C LYS A 87 -6.04 -3.70 2.87
N LYS A 88 -6.07 -5.01 2.59
CA LYS A 88 -6.59 -5.59 1.34
C LYS A 88 -8.12 -5.51 1.36
N MET A 89 -8.73 -5.09 0.25
CA MET A 89 -10.18 -4.84 0.19
C MET A 89 -10.88 -5.77 -0.80
N CYS A 90 -10.36 -5.87 -2.02
CA CYS A 90 -10.98 -6.61 -3.10
C CYS A 90 -9.92 -7.27 -3.98
N PHE A 91 -10.27 -8.46 -4.46
CA PHE A 91 -9.53 -9.24 -5.44
C PHE A 91 -10.41 -9.44 -6.67
N SER A 92 -9.86 -9.24 -7.86
CA SER A 92 -10.51 -9.51 -9.14
C SER A 92 -9.52 -10.15 -10.10
N ALA A 93 -9.95 -11.18 -10.83
CA ALA A 93 -9.15 -11.83 -11.86
C ALA A 93 -9.82 -11.60 -13.21
N ILE A 94 -9.07 -11.09 -14.18
CA ILE A 94 -9.59 -10.73 -15.50
C ILE A 94 -8.73 -11.39 -16.55
N ASN A 95 -9.39 -12.14 -17.45
CA ASN A 95 -8.71 -12.73 -18.58
C ASN A 95 -8.45 -11.67 -19.67
N SER A 96 -7.28 -11.72 -20.26
CA SER A 96 -6.85 -10.93 -21.40
C SER A 96 -6.11 -11.84 -22.37
N ASP A 97 -6.82 -12.21 -23.43
CA ASP A 97 -6.34 -13.12 -24.46
C ASP A 97 -5.84 -12.37 -25.71
N ASP A 98 -5.93 -11.04 -25.74
CA ASP A 98 -5.78 -10.25 -26.97
C ASP A 98 -4.64 -9.23 -26.91
N GLU A 99 -3.89 -9.13 -28.01
CA GLU A 99 -2.89 -8.10 -28.26
C GLU A 99 -3.52 -6.73 -28.57
N ASN A 100 -4.86 -6.59 -28.58
CA ASN A 100 -5.58 -5.36 -28.93
C ASN A 100 -6.59 -4.92 -27.86
N GLU A 101 -6.37 -5.37 -26.62
CA GLU A 101 -7.19 -5.03 -25.48
C GLU A 101 -6.59 -3.89 -24.65
N LYS A 102 -7.46 -2.95 -24.29
CA LYS A 102 -7.19 -1.89 -23.32
C LYS A 102 -8.01 -2.13 -22.07
N ILE A 103 -7.33 -2.29 -20.94
CA ILE A 103 -7.95 -2.46 -19.62
C ILE A 103 -7.58 -1.26 -18.76
N ILE A 104 -8.57 -0.55 -18.23
CA ILE A 104 -8.40 0.57 -17.30
C ILE A 104 -8.94 0.14 -15.94
N ILE A 105 -8.07 0.14 -14.95
CA ILE A 105 -8.41 -0.19 -13.57
C ILE A 105 -8.37 1.09 -12.76
N LEU A 106 -9.47 1.42 -12.09
CA LEU A 106 -9.63 2.62 -11.27
C LEU A 106 -10.08 2.21 -9.86
N LEU A 107 -9.29 2.60 -8.87
CA LEU A 107 -9.66 2.47 -7.46
C LEU A 107 -9.94 3.85 -6.87
N LEU A 108 -11.08 4.00 -6.22
CA LEU A 108 -11.47 5.19 -5.47
C LEU A 108 -11.74 4.81 -4.01
N ILE A 109 -11.26 5.62 -3.08
CA ILE A 109 -11.55 5.50 -1.65
C ILE A 109 -12.23 6.79 -1.20
N ARG A 110 -13.35 6.64 -0.49
CA ARG A 110 -14.17 7.74 0.00
C ARG A 110 -14.32 7.72 1.51
N ASN A 111 -14.40 8.90 2.10
CA ASN A 111 -14.75 9.09 3.52
C ASN A 111 -16.27 8.99 3.74
N LEU A 112 -16.72 9.22 4.97
CA LEU A 112 -18.14 9.20 5.34
C LEU A 112 -18.96 10.31 4.66
N ASP A 113 -18.32 11.44 4.34
CA ASP A 113 -18.91 12.57 3.61
C ASP A 113 -18.97 12.32 2.09
N ASN A 114 -18.61 11.11 1.65
CA ASN A 114 -18.58 10.67 0.25
C ASN A 114 -17.55 11.42 -0.63
N GLU A 115 -16.60 12.12 -0.01
CA GLU A 115 -15.49 12.77 -0.68
C GLU A 115 -14.42 11.75 -1.05
N ILE A 116 -13.85 11.87 -2.25
CA ILE A 116 -12.73 11.02 -2.67
C ILE A 116 -11.49 11.51 -1.93
N ILE A 117 -10.93 10.64 -1.09
CA ILE A 117 -9.70 10.93 -0.33
C ILE A 117 -8.51 10.15 -0.86
N GLY A 118 -8.74 9.06 -1.59
CA GLY A 118 -7.71 8.22 -2.19
C GLY A 118 -8.09 7.75 -3.59
N LYS A 119 -7.09 7.65 -4.47
CA LYS A 119 -7.28 7.22 -5.86
C LYS A 119 -6.04 6.50 -6.40
N ALA A 120 -6.23 5.41 -7.11
CA ALA A 120 -5.19 4.75 -7.88
C ALA A 120 -5.73 4.37 -9.26
N ARG A 121 -4.85 4.37 -10.28
CA ARG A 121 -5.22 3.98 -11.65
C ARG A 121 -4.07 3.23 -12.31
N ASN A 122 -4.38 2.07 -12.86
CA ASN A 122 -3.49 1.33 -13.77
C ASN A 122 -4.15 1.18 -15.12
N VAL A 123 -3.33 1.17 -16.17
CA VAL A 123 -3.78 0.89 -17.54
C VAL A 123 -2.95 -0.26 -18.07
N ILE A 124 -3.63 -1.19 -18.72
CA ILE A 124 -3.00 -2.28 -19.43
C ILE A 124 -3.35 -2.08 -20.89
N ILE A 125 -2.33 -2.04 -21.74
CA ILE A 125 -2.49 -1.95 -23.18
C ILE A 125 -1.76 -3.16 -23.76
N ASN A 126 -2.47 -3.98 -24.52
CA ASN A 126 -1.91 -5.10 -25.27
C ASN A 126 -1.10 -6.05 -24.37
N GLY A 127 -1.65 -6.35 -23.18
CA GLY A 127 -1.03 -7.23 -22.21
C GLY A 127 0.18 -6.66 -21.45
N VAL A 128 0.53 -5.38 -21.64
CA VAL A 128 1.61 -4.66 -20.95
C VAL A 128 0.99 -3.64 -19.99
N ILE A 129 1.47 -3.64 -18.73
CA ILE A 129 1.03 -2.67 -17.71
C ILE A 129 1.74 -1.34 -17.99
N GLU A 130 1.00 -0.31 -18.40
CA GLU A 130 1.50 1.05 -18.42
C GLU A 130 1.63 1.55 -16.97
N SER A 131 2.87 1.61 -16.48
CA SER A 131 3.16 2.26 -15.21
C SER A 131 2.80 3.74 -15.35
N SER A 132 1.73 4.16 -14.67
CA SER A 132 1.29 5.54 -14.57
C SER A 132 2.19 6.35 -13.63
N GLU A 133 3.52 6.19 -13.73
CA GLU A 133 4.42 7.19 -13.18
C GLU A 133 4.41 8.37 -14.15
N HIS A 134 4.09 9.55 -13.62
CA HIS A 134 4.26 10.81 -14.31
C HIS A 134 5.61 10.83 -15.05
N LYS A 135 5.58 10.86 -16.39
CA LYS A 135 6.72 11.27 -17.21
C LYS A 135 7.08 12.71 -16.82
N ILE A 136 8.07 12.86 -15.94
CA ILE A 136 8.83 14.11 -15.79
C ILE A 136 10.32 13.77 -15.98
N THR A 137 10.79 14.15 -17.16
CA THR A 137 12.14 14.57 -17.52
C THR A 137 13.30 13.59 -17.29
N LEU A 138 13.88 13.15 -18.42
CA LEU A 138 15.23 12.64 -18.63
C LEU A 138 16.24 13.07 -17.54
N LYS A 139 16.50 12.20 -16.57
CA LYS A 139 17.79 12.12 -15.88
C LYS A 139 18.21 10.66 -15.82
N ASN A 140 19.37 10.41 -16.43
CA ASN A 140 20.13 9.17 -16.53
C ASN A 140 19.71 8.10 -15.53
N LYS A 141 19.17 7.00 -16.05
CA LYS A 141 18.95 5.74 -15.35
C LYS A 141 20.27 5.33 -14.67
N PRO A 142 20.42 5.39 -13.34
CA PRO A 142 21.55 4.73 -12.71
C PRO A 142 21.33 3.24 -12.92
N LYS A 143 22.41 2.52 -13.27
CA LYS A 143 22.44 1.09 -13.57
C LYS A 143 21.44 0.31 -12.72
N ASP A 144 20.56 -0.41 -13.42
CA ASP A 144 19.50 -1.27 -12.88
C ASP A 144 20.16 -2.42 -12.09
N GLY A 145 20.54 -2.13 -10.85
CA GLY A 145 20.86 -3.13 -9.86
C GLY A 145 19.57 -3.58 -9.22
N ILE A 146 19.27 -4.88 -9.28
CA ILE A 146 18.17 -5.49 -8.53
C ILE A 146 18.42 -5.17 -7.04
N ARG A 147 17.63 -4.25 -6.47
CA ARG A 147 17.67 -3.97 -5.04
C ARG A 147 16.73 -4.96 -4.35
N LEU A 148 17.28 -5.92 -3.62
CA LEU A 148 16.50 -6.79 -2.74
C LEU A 148 15.83 -5.91 -1.67
N ARG A 149 14.49 -5.82 -1.71
CA ARG A 149 13.66 -5.13 -0.71
C ARG A 149 12.83 -6.15 0.07
N GLY A 150 12.44 -5.79 1.28
CA GLY A 150 11.56 -6.64 2.10
C GLY A 150 12.16 -7.98 2.52
N VAL A 151 13.49 -8.07 2.64
CA VAL A 151 14.15 -9.31 3.07
C VAL A 151 13.92 -9.51 4.57
N VAL A 152 13.24 -10.61 4.91
CA VAL A 152 13.03 -11.05 6.29
C VAL A 152 13.81 -12.34 6.52
N LEU A 153 14.68 -12.35 7.54
CA LEU A 153 15.45 -13.52 7.93
C LEU A 153 14.80 -14.21 9.14
N GLU A 154 14.57 -15.52 9.00
CA GLU A 154 14.03 -16.39 10.05
C GLU A 154 15.19 -17.02 10.86
N LYS A 155 15.23 -16.75 12.17
CA LYS A 155 16.12 -17.41 13.13
C LYS A 155 15.33 -17.85 14.36
N VAL A 156 14.29 -18.65 14.13
CA VAL A 156 13.44 -19.23 15.17
C VAL A 156 13.67 -20.73 15.29
N LYS A 157 13.38 -21.30 16.46
CA LYS A 157 13.65 -22.72 16.75
C LYS A 157 12.39 -23.49 17.09
N THR A 158 11.43 -22.86 17.77
CA THR A 158 10.22 -23.51 18.26
C THR A 158 9.07 -23.41 17.25
N LYS A 159 8.07 -24.29 17.38
CA LYS A 159 6.86 -24.23 16.56
C LYS A 159 6.10 -22.90 16.72
N PRO A 160 5.80 -22.40 17.94
CA PRO A 160 5.17 -21.09 18.09
C PRO A 160 5.99 -19.93 17.50
N GLY A 161 7.33 -20.00 17.55
CA GLY A 161 8.19 -19.02 16.88
C GLY A 161 8.07 -19.05 15.35
N ARG A 162 7.98 -20.25 14.77
CA ARG A 162 7.74 -20.44 13.33
C ARG A 162 6.34 -20.01 12.90
N ASP A 163 5.33 -20.32 13.71
CA ASP A 163 3.95 -19.89 13.47
C ASP A 163 3.86 -18.35 13.49
N PHE A 164 4.50 -17.70 14.46
CA PHE A 164 4.65 -16.25 14.48
C PHE A 164 5.33 -15.70 13.22
N TYR A 165 6.44 -16.30 12.80
CA TYR A 165 7.14 -15.89 11.58
C TYR A 165 6.22 -15.95 10.36
N GLY A 166 5.42 -17.01 10.21
CA GLY A 166 4.44 -17.13 9.14
C GLY A 166 3.40 -16.01 9.15
N PHE A 167 2.80 -15.72 10.32
CA PHE A 167 1.84 -14.61 10.46
C PHE A 167 2.47 -13.26 10.14
N PHE A 168 3.65 -13.01 10.72
CA PHE A 168 4.41 -11.79 10.49
C PHE A 168 4.74 -11.62 9.00
N TYR A 169 5.31 -12.64 8.36
CA TYR A 169 5.78 -12.53 6.98
C TYR A 169 4.63 -12.29 6.00
N SER A 170 3.50 -12.99 6.19
CA SER A 170 2.29 -12.78 5.39
C SER A 170 1.76 -11.33 5.50
N GLN A 171 1.72 -10.80 6.72
CA GLN A 171 1.32 -9.40 6.95
C GLN A 171 2.35 -8.44 6.38
N PHE A 172 3.64 -8.68 6.61
CA PHE A 172 4.76 -7.87 6.13
C PHE A 172 4.72 -7.71 4.60
N LEU A 173 4.50 -8.79 3.85
CA LEU A 173 4.36 -8.74 2.39
C LEU A 173 3.15 -7.92 1.90
N SER A 174 2.17 -7.68 2.78
CA SER A 174 1.03 -6.85 2.41
C SER A 174 1.39 -5.36 2.37
N TYR A 175 2.46 -4.95 3.06
CA TYR A 175 2.98 -3.59 3.06
C TYR A 175 4.04 -3.41 1.96
N ASN A 176 3.92 -2.32 1.21
CA ASN A 176 4.87 -1.99 0.14
C ASN A 176 6.04 -1.17 0.70
N PHE A 177 6.96 -1.85 1.40
CA PHE A 177 8.13 -1.19 1.97
C PHE A 177 9.08 -0.67 0.88
N THR A 178 9.41 0.62 0.95
CA THR A 178 10.43 1.24 0.08
C THR A 178 11.86 0.87 0.51
N ASP A 179 12.03 0.50 1.78
CA ASP A 179 13.33 0.26 2.41
C ASP A 179 13.94 -1.11 2.02
N SER A 180 15.27 -1.16 1.88
CA SER A 180 16.02 -2.37 1.53
C SER A 180 16.71 -3.04 2.72
N ARG A 181 16.56 -2.51 3.93
CA ARG A 181 17.16 -3.08 5.14
C ARG A 181 16.54 -4.42 5.51
N ILE A 182 17.37 -5.28 6.09
CA ILE A 182 16.97 -6.63 6.46
C ILE A 182 16.28 -6.60 7.82
N VAL A 183 15.13 -7.27 7.90
CA VAL A 183 14.43 -7.55 9.15
C VAL A 183 14.83 -8.94 9.62
N LEU A 184 15.33 -9.07 10.85
CA LEU A 184 15.69 -10.34 11.45
C LEU A 184 14.70 -10.68 12.57
N ILE A 185 14.08 -11.85 12.48
CA ILE A 185 13.26 -12.44 13.54
C ILE A 185 14.09 -13.51 14.24
N GLU A 186 14.51 -13.24 15.46
CA GLU A 186 15.38 -14.12 16.24
C GLU A 186 14.69 -14.60 17.51
N GLU A 187 14.64 -15.92 17.71
CA GLU A 187 14.18 -16.51 18.95
C GLU A 187 15.35 -16.75 19.92
N VAL A 188 15.22 -16.22 21.14
CA VAL A 188 16.23 -16.34 22.19
C VAL A 188 15.63 -17.02 23.41
N PHE A 189 16.38 -17.95 24.01
CA PHE A 189 15.99 -18.57 25.27
C PHE A 189 15.94 -17.53 26.38
N SER A 190 14.87 -17.57 27.15
CA SER A 190 14.71 -16.81 28.39
C SER A 190 14.88 -17.78 29.58
N ARG A 191 14.72 -17.29 30.80
CA ARG A 191 14.78 -18.12 32.01
C ARG A 191 13.74 -19.25 31.96
N GLY A 192 14.17 -20.45 32.34
CA GLY A 192 13.33 -21.64 32.36
C GLY A 192 13.04 -22.19 30.95
N ARG A 193 11.80 -22.62 30.72
CA ARG A 193 11.33 -23.17 29.42
C ARG A 193 10.69 -22.12 28.51
N THR A 194 10.91 -20.84 28.79
CA THR A 194 10.31 -19.73 28.01
C THR A 194 11.29 -19.21 26.98
N THR A 195 10.77 -18.72 25.85
CA THR A 195 11.55 -18.05 24.81
C THR A 195 10.98 -16.66 24.54
N LYS A 196 11.82 -15.78 23.99
CA LYS A 196 11.43 -14.47 23.48
C LYS A 196 11.69 -14.41 21.99
N ILE A 197 10.84 -13.69 21.28
CA ILE A 197 11.14 -13.26 19.91
C ILE A 197 11.70 -11.84 19.98
N HIS A 198 12.86 -11.65 19.37
CA HIS A 198 13.46 -10.36 19.09
C HIS A 198 13.28 -10.04 17.61
N ILE A 199 12.79 -8.84 17.34
CA ILE A 199 12.66 -8.33 15.99
C ILE A 199 13.68 -7.21 15.82
N LYS A 200 14.56 -7.37 14.84
CA LYS A 200 15.71 -6.50 14.63
C LYS A 200 15.69 -5.94 13.22
N VAL A 201 16.07 -4.68 13.07
CA VAL A 201 16.33 -4.05 11.77
C VAL A 201 17.78 -3.56 11.82
N ASP A 202 18.63 -4.03 10.90
CA ASP A 202 20.09 -3.83 10.93
C ASP A 202 20.71 -4.17 12.30
N ASN A 203 20.34 -5.32 12.86
CA ASN A 203 20.77 -5.79 14.19
C ASN A 203 20.31 -4.94 15.39
N ILE A 204 19.61 -3.83 15.17
CA ILE A 204 19.00 -3.02 16.24
C ILE A 204 17.63 -3.62 16.58
N LYS A 205 17.45 -4.04 17.82
CA LYS A 205 16.17 -4.58 18.32
C LYS A 205 15.12 -3.47 18.39
N VAL A 206 14.06 -3.62 17.61
CA VAL A 206 12.94 -2.66 17.53
C VAL A 206 11.72 -3.12 18.34
N TYR A 207 11.56 -4.43 18.52
CA TYR A 207 10.46 -5.01 19.29
C TYR A 207 10.86 -6.35 19.91
N GLU A 208 10.26 -6.69 21.05
CA GLU A 208 10.37 -8.01 21.66
C GLU A 208 9.11 -8.41 22.41
N PHE A 209 8.86 -9.71 22.51
CA PHE A 209 7.81 -10.27 23.34
C PHE A 209 8.12 -11.72 23.75
N PHE A 210 7.45 -12.20 24.81
CA PHE A 210 7.53 -13.60 25.23
C PHE A 210 6.64 -14.47 24.37
N VAL A 211 7.17 -15.59 23.88
CA VAL A 211 6.43 -16.50 23.02
C VAL A 211 5.33 -17.21 23.81
N GLN A 212 4.12 -17.19 23.27
CA GLN A 212 2.99 -17.96 23.80
C GLN A 212 2.35 -18.76 22.66
N PRO A 213 2.00 -20.04 22.84
CA PRO A 213 1.43 -20.87 21.78
C PRO A 213 0.06 -20.43 21.26
N LYS A 214 -0.64 -19.51 21.93
CA LYS A 214 -1.98 -19.08 21.54
C LYS A 214 -1.94 -18.33 20.21
N THR A 215 -2.67 -18.84 19.22
CA THR A 215 -2.73 -18.27 17.85
C THR A 215 -3.07 -16.79 17.82
N ASP A 216 -4.10 -16.35 18.55
CA ASP A 216 -4.51 -14.94 18.59
C ASP A 216 -3.40 -14.04 19.13
N TYR A 217 -2.65 -14.53 20.12
CA TYR A 217 -1.55 -13.79 20.71
C TYR A 217 -0.41 -13.63 19.70
N LEU A 218 -0.06 -14.67 18.96
CA LEU A 218 0.96 -14.61 17.91
C LEU A 218 0.54 -13.69 16.76
N ASN A 219 -0.71 -13.78 16.31
CA ASN A 219 -1.27 -12.91 15.27
C ASN A 219 -1.27 -11.43 15.70
N ASN A 220 -1.68 -11.15 16.94
CA ASN A 220 -1.68 -9.78 17.45
C ASN A 220 -0.25 -9.22 17.54
N ASN A 221 0.71 -10.02 18.01
CA ASN A 221 2.11 -9.61 18.04
C ASN A 221 2.69 -9.42 16.62
N ALA A 222 2.26 -10.21 15.64
CA ALA A 222 2.65 -10.03 14.25
C ALA A 222 2.15 -8.68 13.71
N ASN A 223 0.88 -8.34 13.97
CA ASN A 223 0.30 -7.05 13.56
C ASN A 223 1.07 -5.87 14.17
N ILE A 224 1.33 -5.93 15.49
CA ILE A 224 2.09 -4.92 16.22
C ILE A 224 3.51 -4.79 15.64
N ALA A 225 4.18 -5.92 15.41
CA ALA A 225 5.54 -5.96 14.90
C ALA A 225 5.66 -5.32 13.51
N VAL A 226 4.78 -5.68 12.57
CA VAL A 226 4.77 -5.12 11.21
C VAL A 226 4.54 -3.62 11.26
N ARG A 227 3.60 -3.16 12.09
CA ARG A 227 3.32 -1.73 12.28
C ARG A 227 4.51 -0.96 12.86
N ILE A 228 5.18 -1.51 13.87
CA ILE A 228 6.41 -0.91 14.44
C ILE A 228 7.49 -0.78 13.36
N ILE A 229 7.68 -1.81 12.53
CA ILE A 229 8.67 -1.78 11.45
C ILE A 229 8.30 -0.77 10.37
N TYR A 230 7.04 -0.74 9.95
CA TYR A 230 6.53 0.24 9.01
C TYR A 230 6.78 1.66 9.49
N ASN A 231 6.43 1.95 10.74
CA ASN A 231 6.71 3.25 11.36
C ASN A 231 8.21 3.52 11.49
N TYR A 232 9.03 2.51 11.78
CA TYR A 232 10.48 2.63 11.84
C TYR A 232 11.11 2.99 10.48
N PHE A 233 10.58 2.44 9.38
CA PHE A 233 11.01 2.78 8.02
C PHE A 233 10.55 4.19 7.64
N ASN A 234 9.27 4.52 7.84
CA ASN A 234 8.70 5.82 7.47
C ASN A 234 9.24 7.00 8.32
N LYS A 235 9.49 6.79 9.62
CA LYS A 235 10.03 7.84 10.51
C LYS A 235 11.44 8.27 10.11
N LYS A 236 12.23 7.39 9.48
CA LYS A 236 13.55 7.78 8.95
C LYS A 236 13.43 8.61 7.68
N GLU A 237 12.48 8.33 6.77
CA GLU A 237 12.25 9.21 5.60
C GLU A 237 12.02 10.67 6.01
N LYS A 238 11.24 10.91 7.09
CA LYS A 238 10.99 12.26 7.62
C LYS A 238 12.24 12.96 8.18
N LYS A 239 13.26 12.24 8.67
CA LYS A 239 14.50 12.85 9.21
C LYS A 239 15.47 13.34 8.13
N TYR A 240 15.34 12.85 6.89
CA TYR A 240 16.18 13.31 5.76
C TYR A 240 15.65 14.56 5.06
N ILE A 241 14.46 15.05 5.44
CA ILE A 241 13.97 16.38 5.05
C ILE A 241 14.52 17.40 6.06
N VAL A 242 15.84 17.59 6.06
CA VAL A 242 16.41 18.79 6.68
C VAL A 242 16.17 19.92 5.69
N LYS A 243 15.14 20.75 5.97
CA LYS A 243 14.98 22.04 5.32
C LYS A 243 16.21 22.88 5.68
N TYR A 244 17.07 23.14 4.69
CA TYR A 244 17.84 24.38 4.65
C TYR A 244 17.01 25.42 3.91
#